data_AF-A0A8T7E261-F1
#
_entry.id   AF-A0A8T7E261-F1
#
_cell.length_a   1.000
_cell.length_b   1.000
_cell.length_c   1.000
_cell.angle_alpha   90.00
_cell.angle_beta   90.00
_cell.angle_gamma   90.00
#
_symmetry.space_group_name_H-M   'P 1'
#
loop_
_entity.id
_entity.type
_entity.pdbx_description
1 polymer ?
#
loop_
_entity_poly.entity_id
_entity_poly.type
_entity_poly.pdbx_seq_one_letter_code
_entity_poly.pdbx_strand_id
1 'polypeptide(L)' 'LSESPLSIDELVAVTGLTATRLSSMLCALELCGAVEAMPGGRYAVT' A
#
# COMPACT_ATOMS: atom_id res chain seq x y z
N LEU A 1 -13.35 10.66 2.80
CA LEU A 1 -12.38 10.27 3.85
C LEU A 1 -11.01 10.43 3.24
N SER A 2 -10.26 11.45 3.65
CA SER A 2 -8.89 11.68 3.16
C SER A 2 -7.96 10.67 3.85
N GLU A 3 -7.90 9.45 3.31
CA GLU A 3 -6.96 8.45 3.78
C GLU A 3 -5.57 8.87 3.32
N SER A 4 -4.74 9.31 4.28
CA SER A 4 -3.37 9.72 4.01
C SER A 4 -2.59 8.55 3.40
N PRO A 5 -1.79 8.78 2.35
CA PRO A 5 -1.01 7.72 1.72
C PRO A 5 -0.07 7.06 2.74
N LEU A 6 -0.16 5.74 2.86
CA LEU A 6 0.60 4.92 3.81
C LEU A 6 1.84 4.31 3.16
N SER A 7 2.95 4.26 3.89
CA SER A 7 4.16 3.55 3.47
C SER A 7 4.04 2.04 3.70
N ILE A 8 4.87 1.26 2.99
CA ILE A 8 4.96 -0.19 3.22
C ILE A 8 5.33 -0.51 4.67
N ASP A 9 6.21 0.28 5.31
CA ASP A 9 6.60 0.05 6.71
C ASP A 9 5.43 0.25 7.69
N GLU A 10 4.58 1.25 7.45
CA GLU A 10 3.36 1.45 8.24
C GLU A 10 2.38 0.30 8.04
N LEU A 11 2.23 -0.19 6.80
CA LEU A 11 1.40 -1.35 6.52
C LEU A 11 1.96 -2.63 7.16
N VAL A 12 3.27 -2.80 7.20
CA VAL A 12 3.95 -3.90 7.92
C VAL A 12 3.62 -3.82 9.41
N ALA A 13 3.72 -2.64 10.01
CA ALA A 13 3.47 -2.44 11.43
C ALA A 13 2.01 -2.72 11.82
N VAL A 14 1.04 -2.35 10.97
CA VAL A 14 -0.39 -2.54 11.24
C VAL A 14 -0.85 -3.97 10.94
N THR A 15 -0.36 -4.57 9.86
CA THR A 15 -0.84 -5.90 9.40
C THR A 15 -0.03 -7.06 9.94
N GLY A 16 1.21 -6.82 10.39
CA GLY A 16 2.17 -7.86 10.77
C GLY A 16 2.67 -8.70 9.58
N LEU A 17 2.34 -8.31 8.35
CA LEU A 17 2.82 -8.98 7.14
C LEU A 17 4.23 -8.50 6.77
N THR A 18 4.96 -9.33 6.03
CA THR A 18 6.27 -8.92 5.51
C THR A 18 6.12 -7.91 4.39
N ALA A 19 7.09 -7.00 4.28
CA ALA A 19 7.15 -6.00 3.21
C ALA A 19 7.02 -6.63 1.82
N THR A 20 7.70 -7.76 1.56
CA THR A 20 7.60 -8.50 0.30
C THR A 20 6.17 -8.93 -0.02
N ARG A 21 5.43 -9.45 0.98
CA ARG A 21 4.06 -9.91 0.78
C ARG A 21 3.11 -8.74 0.52
N LEU A 22 3.29 -7.65 1.27
CA LEU A 22 2.55 -6.41 1.05
C LEU A 22 2.83 -5.83 -0.34
N SER A 23 4.08 -5.79 -0.80
CA SER A 23 4.41 -5.34 -2.15
C SER A 23 3.68 -6.14 -3.24
N SER A 24 3.64 -7.48 -3.12
CA SER A 24 2.89 -8.30 -4.06
C SER A 24 1.37 -8.04 -4.02
N MET A 25 0.80 -7.84 -2.83
CA MET A 25 -0.61 -7.54 -2.66
C MET A 25 -0.98 -6.14 -3.21
N LEU A 26 -0.18 -5.14 -2.88
CA LEU A 26 -0.38 -3.76 -3.34
C LEU A 26 -0.27 -3.66 -4.86
N CYS A 27 0.68 -4.38 -5.47
CA CYS A 27 0.77 -4.46 -6.93
C CYS A 27 -0.50 -5.05 -7.56
N ALA A 28 -1.07 -6.11 -6.97
CA ALA A 28 -2.32 -6.67 -7.45
C ALA A 28 -3.51 -5.71 -7.26
N LEU A 29 -3.56 -4.99 -6.14
CA LEU A 29 -4.61 -4.00 -5.86
C LEU A 29 -4.52 -2.78 -6.81
N GLU A 30 -3.31 -2.37 -7.17
CA GLU A 30 -3.06 -1.30 -8.13
C GLU A 30 -3.58 -1.69 -9.52
N LEU A 31 -3.33 -2.93 -9.95
CA LEU A 31 -3.90 -3.47 -11.19
C LEU A 31 -5.42 -3.52 -11.18
N CYS A 32 -6.04 -3.71 -10.01
CA CYS A 32 -7.49 -3.65 -9.85
C CYS A 32 -8.03 -2.21 -9.72
N GLY A 33 -7.17 -1.20 -9.66
CA GLY A 33 -7.54 0.20 -9.46
C GLY A 33 -7.99 0.54 -8.03
N ALA A 34 -7.75 -0.33 -7.06
CA ALA A 34 -8.15 -0.13 -5.66
C ALA A 34 -7.16 0.75 -4.87
N VAL A 35 -5.90 0.80 -5.32
CA VAL A 35 -4.87 1.66 -4.73
C VAL A 35 -4.05 2.33 -5.83
N GLU A 36 -3.43 3.45 -5.49
CA GLU A 36 -2.50 4.19 -6.36
C GLU A 36 -1.14 4.31 -5.70
N ALA A 37 -0.08 3.99 -6.46
CA ALA A 37 1.29 4.17 -6.02
C ALA A 37 1.71 5.64 -6.10
N MET A 38 2.15 6.18 -4.97
CA MET A 38 2.56 7.57 -4.81
C MET A 38 4.09 7.70 -4.70
N PRO A 39 4.65 8.87 -5.06
CA PRO A 39 6.08 9.15 -4.90
C PRO A 39 6.55 8.92 -3.46
N GLY A 40 7.72 8.29 -3.31
CA GLY A 40 8.30 7.97 -2.01
C GLY A 40 7.84 6.63 -1.40
N GLY A 41 7.30 5.72 -2.22
CA GLY A 41 6.95 4.36 -1.78
C GLY A 41 5.72 4.31 -0.88
N ARG A 42 4.77 5.23 -1.12
CA ARG A 42 3.50 5.29 -0.40
C ARG A 42 2.35 4.85 -1.30
N TYR A 43 1.26 4.41 -0.70
CA TYR A 43 0.07 3.96 -1.41
C TYR A 43 -1.16 4.66 -0.84
N ALA A 44 -2.02 5.16 -1.72
CA ALA A 44 -3.31 5.73 -1.37
C ALA A 44 -4.44 4.83 -1.89
N VAL A 45 -5.59 4.86 -1.23
CA VAL A 45 -6.81 4.20 -1.72
C VAL A 45 -7.46 5.11 -2.76
N THR A 46 -7.89 4.53 -3.87
CA THR A 46 -8.53 5.25 -4.99
C THR A 46 -9.99 5.60 -4.68
#